data_AF-A0A7X2Z4F1-F1
#
_entry.id   AF-A0A7X2Z4F1-F1
#
_cell.length_a   1.000
_cell.length_b   1.000
_cell.length_c   1.000
_cell.angle_alpha   90.00
_cell.angle_beta   90.00
_cell.angle_gamma   90.00
#
_symmetry.space_group_name_H-M   'P 1'
#
loop_
_entity.id
_entity.type
_entity.pdbx_description
1 polymer ?
#
loop_
_entity_poly.entity_id
_entity_poly.type
_entity_poly.pdbx_seq_one_letter_code
_entity_poly.pdbx_strand_id
1 'polypeptide(L)'
;MRTYWIWLALLGAAWVCALMEAASNAAKPLLLTINLSAASIAASIVLWPESSGTANPYMILVFTLLAGKAVFRLPQAHAWSAGVVMVLSAMAPSAAQYPSLPPVYIALYAVMLAAGLIVFRMSWKRGEEAEARNEALLSEYRKMQRRVASDEELARQEERAQISREIQA
;
A
#
# COMPACT_ATOMS: atom_id res chain seq x y z
N MET A 1 -29.31 -10.55 27.92
CA MET A 1 -28.19 -10.06 28.76
C MET A 1 -26.81 -10.66 28.42
N ARG A 2 -26.69 -11.84 27.78
CA ARG A 2 -25.40 -12.39 27.30
C ARG A 2 -24.80 -11.68 26.07
N THR A 3 -25.60 -10.89 25.35
CA THR A 3 -25.20 -10.28 24.06
C THR A 3 -24.22 -9.12 24.23
N TYR A 4 -24.33 -8.33 25.30
CA TYR A 4 -23.50 -7.12 25.49
C TYR A 4 -22.02 -7.43 25.74
N TRP A 5 -21.73 -8.57 26.36
CA TRP A 5 -20.35 -9.03 26.60
C TRP A 5 -19.63 -9.38 25.30
N ILE A 6 -20.35 -9.90 24.30
CA ILE A 6 -19.80 -10.17 22.97
C ILE A 6 -19.47 -8.84 22.28
N TRP A 7 -20.38 -7.87 22.33
CA TRP A 7 -20.14 -6.54 21.77
C TRP A 7 -18.99 -5.81 22.47
N LEU A 8 -18.86 -5.93 23.79
CA LEU A 8 -17.79 -5.29 24.56
C LEU A 8 -16.43 -5.95 24.33
N ALA A 9 -16.39 -7.28 24.21
CA ALA A 9 -15.18 -8.02 23.81
C ALA A 9 -14.75 -7.69 22.37
N LEU A 10 -15.71 -7.53 21.44
CA LEU A 10 -15.45 -7.13 20.06
C LEU A 10 -14.99 -5.68 19.96
N LEU A 11 -15.54 -4.78 20.77
CA LEU A 11 -15.11 -3.39 20.84
C LEU A 11 -13.70 -3.28 21.43
N GLY A 12 -13.38 -4.11 22.43
CA GLY A 12 -12.03 -4.29 22.95
C GLY A 12 -11.05 -4.86 21.91
N ALA A 13 -11.45 -5.88 21.16
CA ALA A 13 -10.62 -6.46 20.09
C ALA A 13 -10.38 -5.47 18.94
N ALA A 14 -11.40 -4.70 18.56
CA ALA A 14 -11.28 -3.62 17.57
C ALA A 14 -10.33 -2.52 18.06
N TRP A 15 -10.41 -2.14 19.34
CA TRP A 15 -9.49 -1.19 19.96
C TRP A 15 -8.06 -1.71 20.02
N VAL A 16 -7.85 -2.98 20.35
CA VAL A 16 -6.51 -3.59 20.37
C VAL A 16 -5.92 -3.68 18.96
N CYS A 17 -6.72 -4.02 17.94
CA CYS A 17 -6.28 -4.02 16.54
C CYS A 17 -5.95 -2.60 16.05
N ALA A 18 -6.75 -1.60 16.43
CA ALA A 18 -6.51 -0.19 16.12
C ALA A 18 -5.25 0.36 16.82
N LEU A 19 -5.02 0.00 18.09
CA LEU A 19 -3.81 0.36 18.83
C LEU A 19 -2.57 -0.34 18.28
N MET A 20 -2.67 -1.60 17.87
CA MET A 20 -1.58 -2.30 17.16
C MET A 20 -1.31 -1.70 15.78
N GLU A 21 -2.32 -1.21 15.06
CA GLU A 21 -2.14 -0.48 13.80
C GLU A 21 -1.41 0.87 14.02
N ALA A 22 -1.77 1.61 15.07
CA ALA A 22 -1.10 2.86 15.42
C ALA A 22 0.36 2.63 15.84
N ALA A 23 0.64 1.53 16.55
CA ALA A 23 1.98 1.16 16.98
C ALA A 23 2.85 0.58 15.84
N SER A 24 2.25 -0.07 14.83
CA SER A 24 2.96 -0.75 13.73
C SER A 24 3.41 0.18 12.58
N ASN A 25 3.39 1.50 12.77
CA ASN A 25 3.93 2.45 11.78
C ASN A 25 5.48 2.42 11.69
N ALA A 26 6.16 1.60 12.51
CA ALA A 26 7.61 1.45 12.47
C ALA A 26 8.06 -0.02 12.24
N ALA A 27 8.53 -0.28 11.02
CA ALA A 27 9.60 -1.24 10.68
C ALA A 27 9.35 -2.76 10.55
N LYS A 28 8.21 -3.37 10.93
CA LYS A 28 8.07 -4.86 10.85
C LYS A 28 6.90 -5.34 9.97
N PRO A 29 7.13 -5.75 8.71
CA PRO A 29 6.07 -6.20 7.80
C PRO A 29 5.32 -7.45 8.32
N LEU A 30 5.99 -8.30 9.09
CA LEU A 30 5.40 -9.50 9.67
C LEU A 30 4.28 -9.17 10.68
N LEU A 31 4.46 -8.17 11.54
CA LEU A 31 3.44 -7.76 12.52
C LEU A 31 2.19 -7.21 11.84
N LEU A 32 2.38 -6.41 10.78
CA LEU A 32 1.28 -5.85 10.01
C LEU A 32 0.51 -6.94 9.23
N THR A 33 1.22 -7.98 8.76
CA THR A 33 0.58 -9.16 8.14
C THR A 33 -0.30 -9.89 9.14
N ILE A 34 0.22 -10.16 10.35
CA ILE A 34 -0.52 -10.82 11.42
C ILE A 34 -1.75 -9.99 11.80
N ASN A 35 -1.59 -8.67 11.93
CA ASN A 35 -2.69 -7.79 12.29
C ASN A 35 -3.78 -7.76 11.21
N LEU A 36 -3.43 -7.58 9.93
CA LEU A 36 -4.42 -7.61 8.85
C LEU A 36 -5.10 -8.98 8.70
N SER A 37 -4.37 -10.06 8.95
CA SER A 37 -4.92 -11.41 8.98
C SER A 37 -5.91 -11.57 10.14
N ALA A 38 -5.53 -11.13 11.34
CA ALA A 38 -6.41 -11.14 12.51
C ALA A 38 -7.65 -10.25 12.32
N ALA A 39 -7.48 -9.07 11.74
CA ALA A 39 -8.57 -8.15 11.41
C ALA A 39 -9.53 -8.76 10.38
N SER A 40 -9.02 -9.52 9.41
CA SER A 40 -9.87 -10.23 8.43
C SER A 40 -10.73 -11.32 9.08
N ILE A 41 -10.17 -12.06 10.02
CA ILE A 41 -10.88 -13.08 10.80
C ILE A 41 -11.91 -12.40 11.72
N ALA A 42 -11.50 -11.36 12.44
CA ALA A 42 -12.38 -10.59 13.31
C ALA A 42 -13.54 -9.96 12.53
N ALA A 43 -13.28 -9.39 11.35
CA ALA A 43 -14.32 -8.87 10.46
C ALA A 43 -15.30 -9.98 10.07
N SER A 44 -14.81 -11.18 9.74
CA SER A 44 -15.68 -12.33 9.46
C SER A 44 -16.51 -12.78 10.66
N ILE A 45 -16.03 -12.62 11.90
CA ILE A 45 -16.76 -12.96 13.13
C ILE A 45 -17.72 -11.84 13.56
N VAL A 46 -17.42 -10.59 13.22
CA VAL A 46 -18.24 -9.43 13.62
C VAL A 46 -19.41 -9.24 12.67
N LEU A 47 -19.15 -9.34 11.36
CA LEU A 47 -20.18 -9.20 10.33
C LEU A 47 -21.03 -10.48 10.19
N TRP A 48 -20.74 -11.52 10.99
CA TRP A 48 -21.45 -12.80 10.99
C TRP A 48 -21.77 -13.27 12.42
N PRO A 49 -22.99 -13.74 12.75
CA PRO A 49 -24.17 -13.95 11.91
C PRO A 49 -25.12 -12.75 11.86
N GLU A 50 -25.61 -12.47 10.65
CA GLU A 50 -26.71 -11.53 10.42
C GLU A 50 -28.04 -12.17 10.87
N SER A 51 -28.87 -11.44 11.60
CA SER A 51 -30.16 -11.94 12.12
C SER A 51 -31.23 -12.11 11.02
N SER A 52 -31.04 -11.51 9.84
CA SER A 52 -32.02 -11.48 8.75
C SER A 52 -32.02 -12.73 7.87
N GLY A 53 -31.10 -13.68 8.07
CA GLY A 53 -30.99 -14.88 7.24
C GLY A 53 -30.50 -14.63 5.80
N THR A 54 -30.10 -13.40 5.47
CA THR A 54 -29.55 -13.02 4.17
C THR A 54 -28.04 -12.82 4.26
N ALA A 55 -27.31 -13.10 3.19
CA ALA A 55 -25.88 -12.84 3.12
C ALA A 55 -25.57 -11.34 3.20
N ASN A 56 -24.65 -10.96 4.09
CA ASN A 56 -24.23 -9.57 4.26
C ASN A 56 -23.27 -9.13 3.13
N PRO A 57 -23.65 -8.17 2.26
CA PRO A 57 -22.80 -7.73 1.15
C PRO A 57 -21.64 -6.81 1.57
N TYR A 58 -21.74 -6.15 2.74
CA TYR A 58 -20.72 -5.21 3.22
C TYR A 58 -19.40 -5.89 3.56
N MET A 59 -19.42 -7.20 3.81
CA MET A 59 -18.23 -8.01 4.05
C MET A 59 -17.20 -7.88 2.94
N ILE A 60 -17.65 -7.88 1.69
CA ILE A 60 -16.76 -7.75 0.55
C ILE A 60 -16.05 -6.40 0.55
N LEU A 61 -16.78 -5.31 0.84
CA LEU A 61 -16.20 -3.97 0.90
C LEU A 61 -15.13 -3.85 1.99
N VAL A 62 -15.37 -4.45 3.16
CA VAL A 62 -14.37 -4.49 4.24
C VAL A 62 -13.12 -5.24 3.80
N PHE A 63 -13.26 -6.40 3.15
CA PHE A 63 -12.11 -7.12 2.61
C PHE A 63 -11.40 -6.37 1.48
N THR A 64 -12.12 -5.65 0.61
CA THR A 64 -11.51 -4.76 -0.38
C THR A 64 -10.59 -3.74 0.27
N LEU A 65 -11.08 -3.09 1.33
CA LEU A 65 -10.35 -2.06 2.06
C LEU A 65 -9.10 -2.63 2.75
N LEU A 66 -9.25 -3.78 3.41
CA LEU A 66 -8.12 -4.48 4.02
C LEU A 66 -7.09 -4.96 2.99
N ALA A 67 -7.53 -5.48 1.84
CA ALA A 67 -6.67 -5.92 0.75
C ALA A 67 -5.91 -4.74 0.10
N GLY A 68 -6.57 -3.61 -0.13
CA GLY A 68 -5.93 -2.40 -0.61
C GLY A 68 -4.83 -1.91 0.34
N LYS A 69 -5.13 -1.88 1.65
CA LYS A 69 -4.16 -1.54 2.69
C LYS A 69 -2.99 -2.53 2.72
N ALA A 70 -3.27 -3.82 2.55
CA ALA A 70 -2.25 -4.85 2.48
C ALA A 70 -1.27 -4.62 1.32
N VAL A 71 -1.80 -4.34 0.13
CA VAL A 71 -1.00 -4.12 -1.07
C VAL A 71 -0.16 -2.84 -1.00
N PHE A 72 -0.69 -1.79 -0.36
CA PHE A 72 -0.01 -0.51 -0.23
C PHE A 72 1.15 -0.55 0.77
N ARG A 73 0.97 -1.22 1.92
CA ARG A 73 1.95 -1.16 3.02
C ARG A 73 2.89 -2.37 3.11
N LEU A 74 2.53 -3.54 2.56
CA LEU A 74 3.34 -4.75 2.70
C LEU A 74 4.22 -5.05 1.50
N PRO A 75 5.41 -5.65 1.71
CA PRO A 75 6.15 -6.28 0.63
C PRO A 75 5.31 -7.38 -0.03
N GLN A 76 5.53 -7.62 -1.32
CA GLN A 76 4.66 -8.45 -2.17
C GLN A 76 4.41 -9.85 -1.63
N ALA A 77 5.42 -10.50 -1.04
CA ALA A 77 5.27 -11.82 -0.45
C ALA A 77 4.28 -11.85 0.74
N HIS A 78 4.31 -10.83 1.59
CA HIS A 78 3.45 -10.75 2.76
C HIS A 78 2.04 -10.27 2.40
N ALA A 79 1.91 -9.45 1.36
CA ALA A 79 0.60 -9.06 0.82
C ALA A 79 -0.15 -10.29 0.26
N TRP A 80 0.56 -11.21 -0.42
CA TRP A 80 -0.02 -12.45 -0.92
C TRP A 80 -0.50 -13.37 0.22
N SER A 81 0.31 -13.57 1.25
CA SER A 81 -0.11 -14.41 2.39
C SER A 81 -1.33 -13.83 3.12
N ALA A 82 -1.35 -12.51 3.36
CA ALA A 82 -2.52 -11.83 3.93
C ALA A 82 -3.76 -11.96 3.03
N GLY A 83 -3.59 -11.82 1.71
CA GLY A 83 -4.67 -11.98 0.74
C GLY A 83 -5.28 -13.38 0.76
N VAL A 84 -4.46 -14.43 0.85
CA VAL A 84 -4.93 -15.82 1.00
C VAL A 84 -5.77 -15.97 2.28
N VAL A 85 -5.30 -15.43 3.41
CA VAL A 85 -6.05 -15.48 4.67
C VAL A 85 -7.39 -14.74 4.55
N MET A 86 -7.44 -13.60 3.86
CA MET A 86 -8.69 -12.87 3.64
C MET A 86 -9.69 -13.67 2.81
N VAL A 87 -9.24 -14.35 1.74
CA VAL A 87 -10.10 -15.21 0.92
C VAL A 87 -10.63 -16.39 1.73
N LEU A 88 -9.76 -17.07 2.48
CA LEU A 88 -10.16 -18.16 3.36
C LEU A 88 -11.17 -17.70 4.42
N SER A 89 -10.94 -16.52 5.00
CA SER A 89 -11.87 -15.91 5.97
C SER A 89 -13.22 -15.57 5.33
N ALA A 90 -13.23 -15.06 4.10
CA ALA A 90 -14.46 -14.79 3.36
C ALA A 90 -15.25 -16.06 3.03
N MET A 91 -14.57 -17.18 2.79
CA MET A 91 -15.21 -18.47 2.49
C MET A 91 -15.66 -19.22 3.74
N ALA A 92 -15.12 -18.93 4.93
CA ALA A 92 -15.41 -19.65 6.17
C ALA A 92 -16.91 -19.76 6.52
N PRO A 93 -17.75 -18.71 6.37
CA PRO A 93 -19.19 -18.82 6.66
C PRO A 93 -19.92 -19.85 5.78
N SER A 94 -19.47 -20.03 4.53
CA SER A 94 -20.05 -21.03 3.62
C SER A 94 -19.76 -22.46 4.07
N ALA A 95 -18.55 -22.71 4.59
CA ALA A 95 -18.18 -24.01 5.15
C ALA A 95 -18.94 -24.33 6.45
N ALA A 96 -19.29 -23.30 7.22
CA ALA A 96 -20.06 -23.41 8.45
C ALA A 96 -21.59 -23.41 8.23
N GLN A 97 -22.05 -23.57 6.98
CA GLN A 97 -23.48 -23.62 6.59
C GLN A 97 -24.30 -22.38 6.96
N TYR A 98 -23.62 -21.25 7.13
CA TYR A 98 -24.29 -20.00 7.39
C TYR A 98 -24.67 -19.26 6.08
N PRO A 99 -25.73 -18.43 6.09
CA PRO A 99 -26.18 -17.67 4.91
C PRO A 99 -25.10 -16.78 4.26
N SER A 100 -24.32 -17.32 3.34
CA SER A 100 -23.14 -16.64 2.80
C SER A 100 -23.28 -16.37 1.30
N LEU A 101 -22.44 -15.47 0.80
CA LEU A 101 -22.33 -15.27 -0.64
C LEU A 101 -21.79 -16.55 -1.29
N PRO A 102 -22.24 -16.92 -2.51
CA PRO A 102 -21.77 -18.11 -3.19
C PRO A 102 -20.23 -18.15 -3.26
N PRO A 103 -19.57 -19.27 -2.93
CA PRO A 103 -18.10 -19.36 -2.96
C PRO A 103 -17.48 -19.01 -4.31
N VAL A 104 -18.18 -19.35 -5.41
CA VAL A 104 -17.78 -18.99 -6.78
C VAL A 104 -17.74 -17.47 -6.98
N TYR A 105 -18.70 -16.75 -6.41
CA TYR A 105 -18.73 -15.28 -6.47
C TYR A 105 -17.56 -14.67 -5.70
N ILE A 106 -17.27 -15.19 -4.50
CA ILE A 106 -16.12 -14.75 -3.69
C ILE A 106 -14.80 -15.00 -4.44
N ALA A 107 -14.65 -16.17 -5.09
CA ALA A 107 -13.45 -16.51 -5.85
C ALA A 107 -13.26 -15.58 -7.07
N LEU A 108 -14.31 -15.37 -7.86
CA LEU A 108 -14.27 -14.44 -9.01
C LEU A 108 -13.97 -13.01 -8.56
N TYR A 109 -14.61 -12.57 -7.49
CA TYR A 109 -14.37 -11.26 -6.89
C TYR A 109 -12.91 -11.11 -6.44
N ALA A 110 -12.36 -12.11 -5.75
CA ALA A 110 -10.99 -12.10 -5.27
C ALA A 110 -9.98 -12.05 -6.43
N VAL A 111 -10.21 -12.81 -7.51
CA VAL A 111 -9.36 -12.77 -8.72
C VAL A 111 -9.40 -11.38 -9.37
N MET A 112 -10.60 -10.81 -9.52
CA MET A 112 -10.75 -9.48 -10.14
C MET A 112 -10.11 -8.39 -9.27
N LEU A 113 -10.29 -8.46 -7.95
CA LEU A 113 -9.66 -7.56 -7.00
C LEU A 113 -8.13 -7.69 -7.04
N ALA A 114 -7.60 -8.92 -7.05
CA ALA A 114 -6.17 -9.17 -7.13
C ALA A 114 -5.58 -8.59 -8.41
N ALA A 115 -6.23 -8.79 -9.57
CA ALA A 115 -5.80 -8.21 -10.83
C ALA A 115 -5.77 -6.67 -10.77
N GLY A 116 -6.83 -6.05 -10.24
CA GLY A 116 -6.90 -4.59 -10.07
C GLY A 116 -5.78 -4.05 -9.18
N LEU A 117 -5.53 -4.71 -8.04
CA LEU A 117 -4.48 -4.32 -7.10
C LEU A 117 -3.06 -4.56 -7.64
N ILE A 118 -2.85 -5.60 -8.44
CA ILE A 118 -1.57 -5.87 -9.11
C ILE A 118 -1.26 -4.75 -10.11
N VAL A 119 -2.22 -4.41 -10.97
CA VAL A 119 -2.08 -3.32 -11.95
C VAL A 119 -1.83 -2.00 -11.23
N PHE A 120 -2.60 -1.71 -10.18
CA PHE A 120 -2.41 -0.53 -9.36
C PHE A 120 -0.99 -0.43 -8.78
N ARG A 121 -0.48 -1.53 -8.19
CA ARG A 121 0.87 -1.56 -7.62
C ARG A 121 1.96 -1.39 -8.67
N MET A 122 1.79 -1.97 -9.86
CA MET A 122 2.72 -1.79 -10.97
C MET A 122 2.74 -0.34 -11.45
N SER A 123 1.57 0.27 -11.63
CA SER A 123 1.46 1.68 -12.04
C SER A 123 2.07 2.62 -11.01
N TRP A 124 1.85 2.36 -9.72
CA TRP A 124 2.43 3.14 -8.63
C TRP A 124 3.96 3.11 -8.65
N LYS A 125 4.55 1.90 -8.70
CA LYS A 125 6.02 1.73 -8.75
C LYS A 125 6.64 2.39 -9.98
N ARG A 126 6.00 2.25 -11.15
CA ARG A 126 6.45 2.91 -12.38
C ARG A 126 6.42 4.43 -12.23
N GLY A 127 5.44 4.98 -11.49
CA GLY A 127 5.37 6.39 -11.16
C GLY A 127 6.56 6.85 -10.32
N GLU A 128 6.86 6.13 -9.24
CA GLU A 128 8.02 6.43 -8.37
C GLU A 128 9.35 6.34 -9.14
N GLU A 129 9.53 5.31 -9.98
CA GLU A 129 10.73 5.15 -10.82
C GLU A 129 10.86 6.29 -11.84
N ALA A 130 9.75 6.72 -12.45
CA ALA A 130 9.73 7.83 -13.40
C ALA A 130 10.05 9.17 -12.73
N GLU A 131 9.53 9.39 -11.52
CA GLU A 131 9.82 10.59 -10.72
C GLU A 131 11.29 10.64 -10.31
N ALA A 132 11.84 9.55 -9.77
CA ALA A 132 13.26 9.46 -9.41
C ALA A 132 14.18 9.71 -10.61
N ARG A 133 13.82 9.16 -11.79
CA ARG A 133 14.56 9.41 -13.04
C ARG A 133 14.48 10.87 -13.47
N ASN A 134 13.31 11.51 -13.34
CA ASN A 134 13.13 12.92 -13.66
C ASN A 134 13.98 13.81 -12.75
N GLU A 135 13.96 13.57 -11.44
CA GLU A 135 14.81 14.28 -10.48
C GLU A 135 16.31 14.13 -10.81
N ALA A 136 16.74 12.92 -11.17
CA ALA A 136 18.12 12.67 -11.59
C ALA A 136 18.48 13.48 -12.85
N LEU A 137 17.62 13.50 -13.87
CA LEU A 137 17.84 14.29 -15.10
C LEU A 137 17.90 15.79 -14.82
N LEU A 138 17.01 16.31 -13.96
CA LEU A 138 17.02 17.71 -13.56
C LEU A 138 18.29 18.07 -12.79
N SER A 139 18.80 17.15 -11.97
CA SER A 139 20.04 17.36 -11.22
C SER A 139 21.26 17.45 -12.16
N GLU A 140 21.35 16.58 -13.16
CA GLU A 140 22.42 16.60 -14.17
C GLU A 140 22.30 17.80 -15.10
N TYR A 141 21.08 18.19 -15.51
CA TYR A 141 20.85 19.40 -16.28
C TYR A 141 21.36 20.65 -15.55
N ARG A 142 21.00 20.81 -14.27
CA ARG A 142 21.49 21.94 -13.44
C ARG A 142 23.01 21.94 -13.30
N LYS A 143 23.63 20.76 -13.21
CA LYS A 143 25.08 20.61 -13.12
C LYS A 143 25.77 21.01 -14.44
N MET A 144 25.22 20.61 -15.59
CA MET A 144 25.71 21.04 -16.90
C MET A 144 25.60 22.56 -17.06
N GLN A 145 24.46 23.14 -16.68
CA GLN A 145 24.25 24.59 -16.77
C GLN A 145 25.28 25.37 -15.95
N ARG A 146 25.61 24.90 -14.73
CA ARG A 146 26.65 25.51 -13.90
C ARG A 146 28.04 25.41 -14.52
N ARG A 147 28.37 24.29 -15.17
CA ARG A 147 29.65 24.10 -15.88
C ARG A 147 29.78 25.04 -17.07
N VAL A 148 28.74 25.16 -17.88
CA VAL A 148 28.74 26.10 -19.02
C VAL A 148 28.99 27.53 -18.54
N ALA A 149 28.30 27.97 -17.48
CA ALA A 149 28.51 29.29 -16.91
C ALA A 149 29.93 29.49 -16.34
N SER A 150 30.53 28.47 -15.71
CA SER A 150 31.91 28.56 -15.22
C SER A 150 32.93 28.58 -16.35
N ASP A 151 32.73 27.76 -17.37
CA ASP A 151 33.64 27.66 -18.52
C ASP A 151 33.64 28.96 -19.33
N GLU A 152 32.46 29.59 -19.48
CA GLU A 152 32.34 30.90 -20.13
C GLU A 152 33.07 32.00 -19.36
N GLU A 153 32.94 32.02 -18.02
CA GLU A 153 33.65 33.00 -17.19
C GLU A 153 35.17 32.78 -17.23
N LEU A 154 35.62 31.52 -17.29
CA LEU A 154 37.04 31.16 -17.40
C LEU A 154 37.61 31.60 -18.76
N ALA A 155 36.88 31.37 -19.85
CA ALA A 155 37.25 31.85 -21.19
C ALA A 155 37.35 33.39 -21.25
N ARG A 156 36.42 34.12 -20.63
CA ARG A 156 36.52 35.60 -20.54
C ARG A 156 37.74 36.06 -19.75
N GLN A 157 38.14 35.35 -18.71
CA GLN A 157 39.35 35.68 -17.95
C GLN A 157 40.62 35.43 -18.78
N GLU A 158 40.67 34.34 -19.54
CA GLU A 158 41.76 34.03 -20.46
C GLU A 158 41.90 35.09 -21.55
N GLU A 159 40.79 35.51 -22.18
CA GLU A 159 40.79 36.60 -23.17
C GLU A 159 41.35 37.90 -22.59
N ARG A 160 40.90 38.30 -21.39
CA ARG A 160 41.42 39.50 -20.70
C ARG A 160 42.91 39.40 -20.37
N ALA A 161 43.37 38.21 -19.98
CA ALA A 161 44.77 37.97 -19.70
C ALA A 161 45.61 38.03 -20.98
N GLN A 162 45.10 37.51 -22.09
CA GLN A 162 45.78 37.55 -23.39
C GLN A 162 45.88 38.97 -23.94
N ILE A 163 44.80 39.76 -23.90
CA ILE A 163 44.81 41.19 -24.26
C ILE A 163 45.84 41.95 -23.41
N SER A 164 45.91 41.67 -22.10
CA SER A 164 46.91 42.31 -21.24
C SER A 164 48.35 41.97 -21.64
N ARG A 165 48.61 40.75 -22.12
CA ARG A 165 49.93 40.36 -22.65
C ARG A 165 50.23 41.05 -23.98
N GLU A 166 49.23 41.17 -24.86
CA GLU A 166 49.37 41.87 -26.15
C GLU A 166 49.60 43.38 -25.99
N ILE A 167 49.01 44.04 -24.99
CA ILE A 167 49.25 45.47 -24.72
C ILE A 167 50.64 45.75 -24.14
N GLN A 168 51.21 44.79 -23.41
CA GLN A 168 52.54 44.93 -22.78
C GLN A 168 53.70 44.56 -23.70
N ALA A 169 53.42 43.93 -24.84
CA ALA A 169 54.39 43.58 -25.89
C ALA A 169 54.54 44.71 -26.91
#